data_AF-A0A176WDF4-F1
#
_entry.id   AF-A0A176WDF4-F1
#
_cell.length_a   1.000
_cell.length_b   1.000
_cell.length_c   1.000
_cell.angle_alpha   90.00
_cell.angle_beta   90.00
_cell.angle_gamma   90.00
#
_symmetry.space_group_name_H-M   'P 1'
#
loop_
_entity.id
_entity.type
_entity.pdbx_description
1 polymer ?
#
loop_
_entity_poly.entity_id
_entity_poly.type
_entity_poly.pdbx_seq_one_letter_code
_entity_poly.pdbx_strand_id
1 'polypeptide(L)' 'MLRELEARATALMSGDGRSRRRVARRLESFLSRSRKAITNLEAEVTKVLRRLGLRSRADEWTGVAFAVFLGVTVA' A
#
# COMPACT_ATOMS: atom_id res chain seq x y z
N MET A 1 -3.72 8.55 -13.14
CA MET A 1 -2.69 8.10 -12.18
C MET A 1 -2.17 6.70 -12.50
N LEU A 2 -3.02 5.67 -12.59
CA LEU A 2 -2.59 4.29 -12.91
C LEU A 2 -1.88 4.17 -14.28
N ARG A 3 -2.48 4.76 -15.33
CA ARG A 3 -1.92 4.77 -16.71
C ARG A 3 -0.55 5.43 -16.82
N GLU A 4 -0.28 6.44 -16.00
CA GLU A 4 1.01 7.11 -16.00
C GLU A 4 2.07 6.28 -15.27
N LEU A 5 1.66 5.54 -14.24
CA LEU A 5 2.51 4.55 -13.59
C LEU A 5 2.86 3.40 -14.54
N GLU A 6 1.88 2.91 -15.30
CA GLU A 6 2.07 1.88 -16.34
C GLU A 6 3.04 2.34 -17.43
N ALA A 7 2.82 3.52 -18.03
CA ALA A 7 3.71 4.05 -19.07
C ALA A 7 5.16 4.22 -18.58
N ARG A 8 5.33 4.68 -17.33
CA ARG A 8 6.65 4.78 -16.70
C ARG A 8 7.26 3.41 -16.41
N ALA A 9 6.45 2.40 -16.07
CA ALA A 9 6.92 1.02 -15.89
C ALA A 9 7.36 0.38 -17.22
N THR A 10 6.64 0.63 -18.32
CA THR A 10 7.02 0.17 -19.67
C THR A 10 8.32 0.80 -20.14
N ALA A 11 8.46 2.12 -19.99
CA ALA A 11 9.70 2.83 -20.29
C ALA A 11 10.88 2.32 -19.43
N LEU A 12 10.59 1.89 -18.20
CA LEU A 12 11.56 1.29 -17.31
C LEU A 12 12.07 -0.07 -17.78
N MET A 13 11.15 -0.94 -18.21
CA MET A 13 11.51 -2.27 -18.69
C MET A 13 12.42 -2.19 -19.92
N SER A 14 12.26 -1.13 -20.72
CA SER A 14 13.09 -0.79 -21.89
C SER A 14 14.44 -0.14 -21.55
N GLY A 15 14.72 0.21 -20.29
CA GLY A 15 15.94 0.88 -19.86
C GLY A 15 17.09 -0.06 -19.49
N ASP A 16 18.33 0.46 -19.43
CA ASP A 16 19.49 -0.33 -19.04
C ASP A 16 19.38 -0.92 -17.61
N GLY A 17 20.23 -1.91 -17.29
CA GLY A 17 20.20 -2.59 -15.98
C GLY A 17 20.47 -1.68 -14.77
N ARG A 18 21.02 -0.47 -14.98
CA ARG A 18 21.29 0.51 -13.91
C ARG A 18 20.07 1.40 -13.66
N SER A 19 19.39 1.83 -14.73
CA SER A 19 18.12 2.56 -14.69
C SER A 19 17.03 1.73 -14.02
N ARG A 20 16.90 0.44 -14.43
CA ARG A 20 15.96 -0.51 -13.80
C ARG A 20 16.20 -0.66 -12.30
N ARG A 21 17.46 -0.84 -11.88
CA ARG A 21 17.83 -0.93 -10.45
C ARG A 21 17.58 0.34 -9.65
N ARG A 22 17.76 1.53 -10.24
CA ARG A 22 17.49 2.80 -9.55
C ARG A 22 16.00 2.94 -9.25
N VAL A 23 15.15 2.55 -10.19
CA VAL A 23 13.71 2.68 -9.99
C VAL A 23 13.18 1.57 -9.11
N ALA A 24 13.67 0.33 -9.23
CA ALA A 24 13.32 -0.75 -8.31
C ALA A 24 13.53 -0.31 -6.85
N ARG A 25 14.67 0.29 -6.52
CA ARG A 25 14.94 0.86 -5.19
C ARG A 25 13.97 1.99 -4.81
N ARG A 26 13.60 2.84 -5.76
CA ARG A 26 12.66 3.95 -5.51
C ARG A 26 11.25 3.41 -5.23
N LEU A 27 10.85 2.37 -5.96
CA LEU A 27 9.59 1.67 -5.78
C LEU A 27 9.55 0.93 -4.45
N GLU A 28 10.63 0.22 -4.09
CA GLU A 28 10.79 -0.43 -2.80
C GLU A 28 10.70 0.56 -1.64
N SER A 29 11.40 1.70 -1.74
CA SER A 29 11.30 2.78 -0.75
C SER A 29 9.89 3.35 -0.65
N PHE A 30 9.21 3.53 -1.79
CA PHE A 30 7.83 3.99 -1.83
C PHE A 30 6.89 2.99 -1.16
N LEU A 31 6.96 1.71 -1.52
CA LEU A 31 6.15 0.64 -0.94
C LEU A 31 6.38 0.49 0.56
N SER A 32 7.63 0.59 1.02
CA SER A 32 7.98 0.58 2.44
C SER A 32 7.32 1.73 3.21
N ARG A 33 7.40 2.96 2.68
CA ARG A 33 6.76 4.14 3.27
C ARG A 33 5.23 4.03 3.25
N SER A 34 4.66 3.56 2.15
CA SER A 34 3.22 3.36 2.01
C SER A 34 2.71 2.32 3.01
N ARG A 35 3.42 1.18 3.17
CA ARG A 35 3.08 0.17 4.17
C ARG A 35 3.10 0.76 5.58
N LYS A 36 4.14 1.53 5.93
CA LYS A 36 4.22 2.21 7.23
C LYS A 36 3.06 3.20 7.44
N ALA A 37 2.72 3.99 6.43
CA ALA A 37 1.62 4.95 6.50
C ALA A 37 0.27 4.24 6.68
N ILE A 38 0.06 3.11 6.01
CA ILE A 38 -1.16 2.30 6.14
C ILE A 38 -1.26 1.66 7.51
N THR A 39 -0.19 1.05 8.03
CA THR A 39 -0.19 0.53 9.41
C THR A 39 -0.51 1.62 10.43
N ASN A 40 0.00 2.83 10.22
CA ASN A 40 -0.32 3.96 11.09
C ASN A 40 -1.79 4.38 10.98
N LEU A 41 -2.35 4.39 9.76
CA LEU A 41 -3.76 4.69 9.52
C LEU A 41 -4.67 3.62 10.12
N GLU A 42 -4.34 2.33 9.95
CA GLU A 42 -5.03 1.21 10.57
C GLU A 42 -5.10 1.37 12.09
N ALA A 43 -3.97 1.68 12.73
CA ALA A 43 -3.92 1.89 14.17
C ALA A 43 -4.82 3.05 14.64
N GLU A 44 -4.81 4.19 13.94
CA GLU A 44 -5.67 5.32 14.29
C GLU A 44 -7.15 5.02 14.03
N VAL A 45 -7.51 4.33 12.94
CA VAL A 45 -8.90 3.90 12.69
C VAL A 45 -9.36 2.92 13.76
N THR A 46 -8.57 1.92 14.10
CA THR A 46 -8.87 0.97 15.20
C THR A 46 -9.07 1.72 16.52
N LYS A 47 -8.23 2.71 16.83
CA LYS A 47 -8.36 3.54 18.03
C LYS A 47 -9.65 4.35 18.03
N VAL A 48 -10.03 4.98 16.91
CA VAL A 48 -11.30 5.70 16.77
C VAL A 48 -12.49 4.76 16.93
N LEU A 49 -12.47 3.59 16.28
CA LEU A 49 -13.54 2.59 16.40
C LEU A 49 -13.71 2.10 17.84
N ARG A 50 -12.60 1.85 18.54
CA ARG A 50 -12.64 1.49 19.97
C ARG A 50 -13.24 2.59 20.84
N ARG A 51 -12.92 3.87 20.57
CA ARG A 51 -13.51 5.02 21.27
C ARG A 51 -15.02 5.14 21.04
N LEU A 52 -15.50 4.74 19.87
CA LEU A 52 -16.92 4.73 19.52
C LEU A 52 -17.66 3.47 20.00
N GLY A 53 -17.00 2.55 20.70
CA GLY A 53 -17.60 1.29 21.14
C GLY A 53 -17.79 0.24 20.03
N LEU A 54 -17.27 0.50 18.82
CA LEU A 54 -17.39 -0.37 17.64
C LEU A 54 -16.28 -1.42 17.58
N ARG A 55 -16.16 -2.23 18.63
CA ARG A 55 -15.03 -3.17 18.80
C ARG A 55 -15.00 -4.28 17.75
N SER A 56 -16.16 -4.84 17.38
CA SER A 56 -16.26 -5.87 16.33
C SER A 56 -15.78 -5.36 14.96
N ARG A 57 -16.09 -4.11 14.63
CA ARG A 57 -15.67 -3.47 13.37
C ARG A 57 -14.17 -3.15 13.36
N ALA A 58 -13.57 -2.95 14.54
CA ALA A 58 -12.14 -2.69 14.69
C ALA A 58 -11.31 -3.94 14.42
N ASP A 59 -11.79 -5.11 14.81
CA ASP A 59 -11.13 -6.40 14.59
C ASP A 59 -11.23 -6.83 13.11
N GLU A 60 -12.34 -6.53 12.45
CA GLU A 60 -12.56 -6.79 11.01
C GLU A 60 -11.71 -5.89 10.10
N TRP A 61 -11.54 -4.62 10.48
CA TRP A 61 -10.81 -3.60 9.69
C TRP A 61 -9.35 -3.98 9.38
N THR A 62 -8.67 -4.61 10.35
CA THR A 62 -7.25 -5.02 10.23
C THR A 62 -7.00 -6.02 9.10
N GLY A 63 -7.99 -6.83 8.70
CA GLY A 63 -7.86 -7.76 7.57
C GLY A 63 -8.09 -7.10 6.21
N VAL A 64 -9.04 -6.16 6.14
CA VAL A 64 -9.51 -5.56 4.88
C VAL A 64 -8.52 -4.53 4.34
N ALA A 65 -7.95 -3.68 5.20
CA ALA A 65 -7.02 -2.64 4.78
C ALA A 65 -5.71 -3.21 4.19
N PHE A 66 -5.21 -4.31 4.77
CA PHE A 66 -4.04 -5.02 4.26
C PHE A 66 -4.31 -5.71 2.90
N ALA A 67 -5.49 -6.32 2.74
CA ALA A 67 -5.89 -6.97 1.50
C ALA A 67 -6.09 -5.97 0.34
N VAL A 68 -6.73 -4.82 0.61
CA VAL A 68 -6.90 -3.72 -0.35
C VAL A 68 -5.54 -3.15 -0.77
N PHE A 69 -4.58 -3.01 0.14
CA PHE A 69 -3.24 -2.52 -0.19
C PHE A 69 -2.43 -3.48 -1.07
N LEU A 70 -2.59 -4.80 -0.88
CA LEU A 70 -1.96 -5.81 -1.73
C LEU A 70 -2.71 -6.04 -3.05
N GLY A 71 -3.84 -5.38 -3.26
CA GLY A 71 -4.70 -5.63 -4.43
C GLY A 71 -5.31 -7.04 -4.44
N VAL A 72 -5.34 -7.71 -3.28
CA VAL A 72 -5.99 -9.01 -3.11
C VAL A 72 -7.43 -8.72 -2.70
N THR A 73 -8.36 -8.82 -3.64
CA THR A 73 -9.79 -8.75 -3.34
C THR A 73 -10.13 -9.92 -2.41
N VAL A 74 -10.57 -9.64 -1.19
CA VAL A 74 -11.19 -10.66 -0.33
C VAL A 74 -12.57 -10.94 -0.94
N ALA A 75 -12.74 -12.14 -1.49
CA ALA A 75 -14.01 -12.62 -2.03
C ALA A 75 -15.01 -12.95 -0.91
#